data_AF-A0A9X9WVU4-F1
#
_entry.id   AF-A0A9X9WVU4-F1
#
_cell.length_a   1.000
_cell.length_b   1.000
_cell.length_c   1.000
_cell.angle_alpha   90.00
_cell.angle_beta   90.00
_cell.angle_gamma   90.00
#
_symmetry.space_group_name_H-M   'P 1'
#
loop_
_entity.id
_entity.type
_entity.pdbx_description
1 polymer ?
#
loop_
_entity_poly.entity_id
_entity_poly.type
_entity_poly.pdbx_seq_one_letter_code
_entity_poly.pdbx_strand_id
1 'polypeptide(L)'
;MTPESFSFLAGLVKARSGIVLTADRGYMLETRLGPMLRREGIAGLDALALRLRSPREEALVAEMVEALTTNESSFFRDGKPFEHLRRLLPRLAAARPAGQPLRIWSAACSSGQEAYSAAMVVAELGAALGGRRVEILGTDISREMLERAREGIFTQFEVQRGLPVQMLVKHVRQEGTRWRVAPELRAMTRWQFFNLLDDARALGRFDVIFCRNVLIYFDAPTKSRVLAMLAAMVAADGAVHLGGAETVLGLTDRLVPAAGERGVYEPAQPAARAG
;
A
#
# COMPACT_ATOMS: atom_id res chain seq x y z
N MET A 1 -19.27 10.65 -23.36
CA MET A 1 -19.73 9.89 -22.19
C MET A 1 -20.97 10.56 -21.62
N THR A 2 -22.07 9.83 -21.50
CA THR A 2 -23.28 10.33 -20.85
C THR A 2 -23.13 10.31 -19.32
N PRO A 3 -23.90 11.14 -18.57
CA PRO A 3 -23.91 11.11 -17.11
C PRO A 3 -24.24 9.72 -16.53
N GLU A 4 -25.12 8.96 -17.18
CA GLU A 4 -25.52 7.61 -16.75
C GLU A 4 -24.37 6.61 -16.91
N SER A 5 -23.66 6.65 -18.03
CA SER A 5 -22.47 5.82 -18.26
C SER A 5 -21.39 6.14 -17.23
N PHE A 6 -21.14 7.43 -16.97
CA PHE A 6 -20.20 7.85 -15.94
C PHE A 6 -20.60 7.32 -14.56
N SER A 7 -21.85 7.52 -14.15
CA SER A 7 -22.35 7.06 -12.86
C SER A 7 -22.22 5.54 -12.70
N PHE A 8 -22.46 4.78 -13.76
CA PHE A 8 -22.32 3.34 -13.76
C PHE A 8 -20.85 2.92 -13.58
N LEU A 9 -19.93 3.46 -14.40
CA LEU A 9 -18.51 3.15 -14.32
C LEU A 9 -17.91 3.56 -12.96
N ALA A 10 -18.24 4.76 -12.47
CA ALA A 10 -17.81 5.25 -11.17
C ALA A 10 -18.32 4.36 -10.03
N GLY A 11 -19.59 3.92 -10.10
CA GLY A 11 -20.16 2.98 -9.14
C GLY A 11 -19.43 1.64 -9.12
N LEU A 12 -19.07 1.12 -10.29
CA LEU A 12 -18.35 -0.14 -10.43
C LEU A 12 -16.91 -0.04 -9.87
N VAL A 13 -16.20 1.03 -10.20
CA VAL A 13 -14.85 1.31 -9.67
C VAL A 13 -14.89 1.41 -8.15
N LYS A 14 -15.85 2.16 -7.59
CA LYS A 14 -16.03 2.28 -6.15
C LYS A 14 -16.32 0.92 -5.51
N ALA A 15 -17.23 0.13 -6.09
CA ALA A 15 -17.59 -1.18 -5.55
C ALA A 15 -16.42 -2.17 -5.56
N ARG A 16 -15.55 -2.10 -6.57
CA ARG A 16 -14.43 -3.04 -6.76
C ARG A 16 -13.11 -2.60 -6.13
N SER A 17 -12.92 -1.31 -5.83
CA SER A 17 -11.64 -0.80 -5.30
C SER A 17 -11.75 0.20 -4.16
N GLY A 18 -12.96 0.71 -3.88
CA GLY A 18 -13.20 1.79 -2.93
C GLY A 18 -12.93 3.18 -3.49
N ILE A 19 -12.29 3.28 -4.66
CA ILE A 19 -11.92 4.55 -5.29
C ILE A 19 -13.18 5.34 -5.68
N VAL A 20 -13.26 6.58 -5.18
CA VAL A 20 -14.31 7.52 -5.53
C VAL A 20 -13.86 8.36 -6.73
N LEU A 21 -14.58 8.22 -7.84
CA LEU A 21 -14.42 9.09 -9.01
C LEU A 21 -15.43 10.23 -8.92
N THR A 22 -14.92 11.46 -8.88
CA THR A 22 -15.71 12.69 -8.90
C THR A 22 -15.87 13.20 -10.34
N ALA A 23 -16.92 13.97 -10.62
CA ALA A 23 -17.26 14.39 -11.99
C ALA A 23 -16.15 15.24 -12.65
N ASP A 24 -15.43 16.05 -11.87
CA ASP A 24 -14.27 16.84 -12.30
C ASP A 24 -13.09 15.97 -12.78
N ARG A 25 -13.10 14.68 -12.41
CA ARG A 25 -12.10 13.69 -12.83
C ARG A 25 -12.52 12.87 -14.05
N GLY A 26 -13.63 13.23 -14.72
CA GLY A 26 -14.13 12.53 -15.90
C GLY A 26 -13.08 12.38 -17.01
N TYR A 27 -12.23 13.39 -17.23
CA TYR A 27 -11.15 13.35 -18.22
C TYR A 27 -10.10 12.26 -17.94
N MET A 28 -9.94 11.83 -16.68
CA MET A 28 -9.01 10.75 -16.34
C MET A 28 -9.50 9.40 -16.87
N LEU A 29 -10.81 9.19 -17.02
CA LEU A 29 -11.33 7.95 -17.59
C LEU A 29 -10.89 7.81 -19.05
N GLU A 30 -11.05 8.86 -19.85
CA GLU A 30 -10.67 8.82 -21.27
C GLU A 30 -9.18 8.59 -21.45
N THR A 31 -8.35 9.32 -20.70
CA THR A 31 -6.88 9.21 -20.82
C THR A 31 -6.36 7.86 -20.34
N ARG A 32 -6.83 7.35 -19.20
CA ARG A 32 -6.33 6.10 -18.61
C ARG A 32 -6.94 4.85 -19.24
N LEU A 33 -8.20 4.89 -19.65
CA LEU A 33 -8.86 3.74 -20.29
C LEU A 33 -8.62 3.70 -21.81
N GLY A 34 -8.14 4.78 -22.44
CA GLY A 34 -7.87 4.82 -23.88
C GLY A 34 -7.03 3.63 -24.41
N PRO A 35 -5.90 3.26 -23.80
CA PRO A 35 -5.13 2.08 -24.21
C PRO A 35 -5.91 0.76 -24.13
N MET A 36 -6.70 0.57 -23.06
CA MET A 36 -7.58 -0.59 -22.88
C MET A 36 -8.66 -0.63 -23.97
N LEU A 37 -9.37 0.48 -24.17
CA LEU A 37 -10.45 0.60 -25.16
C LEU A 37 -9.95 0.26 -26.57
N ARG A 38 -8.76 0.74 -26.95
CA ARG A 38 -8.15 0.44 -28.25
C ARG A 38 -7.81 -1.05 -28.40
N ARG A 39 -7.23 -1.67 -27.36
CA ARG A 39 -6.88 -3.09 -27.40
C ARG A 39 -8.09 -3.99 -27.50
N GLU A 40 -9.17 -3.64 -26.79
CA GLU A 40 -10.43 -4.39 -26.75
C GLU A 40 -11.39 -4.04 -27.90
N GLY A 41 -11.02 -3.11 -28.80
CA GLY A 41 -11.86 -2.67 -29.91
C GLY A 41 -13.15 -1.97 -29.47
N ILE A 42 -13.17 -1.35 -28.28
CA ILE A 42 -14.35 -0.70 -27.71
C ILE A 42 -14.36 0.78 -28.14
N ALA A 43 -15.45 1.19 -28.81
CA ALA A 43 -15.55 2.50 -29.47
C ALA A 43 -15.50 3.73 -28.52
N GLY A 44 -15.64 3.53 -27.21
CA GLY A 44 -15.59 4.61 -26.23
C GLY A 44 -16.14 4.22 -24.87
N LEU A 45 -16.19 5.18 -23.94
CA LEU A 45 -16.64 4.94 -22.56
C LEU A 45 -18.12 4.56 -22.45
N ASP A 46 -18.98 5.09 -23.33
CA ASP A 46 -20.41 4.70 -23.34
C ASP A 46 -20.58 3.24 -23.80
N ALA A 47 -19.81 2.82 -24.81
CA ALA A 47 -19.80 1.42 -25.26
C ALA A 47 -19.19 0.49 -24.20
N LEU A 48 -18.17 0.95 -23.47
CA LEU A 48 -17.61 0.22 -22.32
C LEU A 48 -18.67 0.05 -21.22
N ALA A 49 -19.37 1.11 -20.84
CA ALA A 49 -20.41 1.06 -19.82
C ALA A 49 -21.53 0.09 -20.20
N LEU A 50 -21.92 0.04 -21.48
CA LEU A 50 -22.89 -0.94 -21.97
C LEU A 50 -22.36 -2.38 -21.86
N ARG A 51 -21.11 -2.63 -22.30
CA ARG A 51 -20.48 -3.96 -22.27
C ARG A 51 -20.34 -4.48 -20.84
N LEU A 52 -19.89 -3.64 -19.91
CA LEU A 52 -19.66 -3.99 -18.50
C LEU A 52 -20.93 -4.25 -17.68
N ARG A 53 -22.13 -4.02 -18.24
CA ARG A 53 -23.40 -4.47 -17.60
C ARG A 53 -23.57 -5.98 -17.66
N SER A 54 -22.85 -6.67 -18.54
CA SER A 54 -22.86 -8.12 -18.62
C SER A 54 -22.02 -8.74 -17.50
N PRO A 55 -22.55 -9.71 -16.73
CA PRO A 55 -21.78 -10.43 -15.70
C PRO A 55 -20.59 -11.22 -16.24
N ARG A 56 -20.50 -11.44 -17.56
CA ARG A 56 -19.42 -12.21 -18.21
C ARG A 56 -18.12 -11.42 -18.35
N GLU A 57 -18.12 -10.11 -18.05
CA GLU A 57 -17.01 -9.20 -18.32
C GLU A 57 -16.15 -8.89 -17.08
N GLU A 58 -16.15 -9.75 -16.05
CA GLU A 58 -15.42 -9.49 -14.78
C GLU A 58 -13.92 -9.25 -15.01
N ALA A 59 -13.30 -9.90 -16.00
CA ALA A 59 -11.91 -9.65 -16.36
C ALA A 59 -11.69 -8.21 -16.88
N LEU A 60 -12.61 -7.70 -17.71
CA LEU A 60 -12.56 -6.33 -18.22
C LEU A 60 -12.85 -5.31 -17.12
N VAL A 61 -13.69 -5.65 -16.14
CA VAL A 61 -13.89 -4.84 -14.92
C VAL A 61 -12.59 -4.73 -14.12
N ALA A 62 -11.91 -5.85 -13.89
CA ALA A 62 -10.65 -5.86 -13.15
C ALA A 62 -9.59 -4.98 -13.85
N GLU A 63 -9.50 -5.07 -15.18
CA GLU A 63 -8.58 -4.26 -15.96
C GLU A 63 -8.91 -2.77 -15.90
N MET A 64 -10.20 -2.41 -16.03
CA MET A 64 -10.65 -1.02 -15.90
C MET A 64 -10.28 -0.44 -14.52
N VAL A 65 -10.52 -1.21 -13.46
CA VAL A 65 -10.17 -0.81 -12.09
C VAL A 65 -8.67 -0.58 -11.96
N GLU A 66 -7.85 -1.51 -12.45
CA GLU A 66 -6.40 -1.40 -12.42
C GLU A 66 -5.91 -0.16 -13.18
N ALA A 67 -6.41 0.11 -14.38
CA ALA A 67 -6.06 1.28 -15.16
C ALA A 67 -6.41 2.61 -14.47
N LEU A 68 -7.41 2.62 -13.60
CA LEU A 68 -7.85 3.81 -12.86
C LEU A 68 -7.15 4.00 -11.51
N THR A 69 -6.31 3.05 -11.08
CA THR A 69 -5.46 3.23 -9.89
C THR A 69 -4.43 4.33 -10.11
N THR A 70 -4.11 5.09 -9.06
CA THR A 70 -3.04 6.12 -9.10
C THR A 70 -1.84 5.62 -8.32
N ASN A 71 -0.78 5.25 -9.05
CA ASN A 71 0.36 4.52 -8.53
C ASN A 71 1.61 5.41 -8.36
N GLU A 72 1.50 6.45 -7.53
CA GLU A 72 2.65 7.31 -7.22
C GLU A 72 3.33 6.88 -5.92
N SER A 73 4.57 6.42 -6.04
CA SER A 73 5.41 6.02 -4.92
C SER A 73 6.85 6.52 -5.09
N SER A 74 7.57 6.62 -3.97
CA SER A 74 8.99 6.96 -3.95
C SER A 74 9.67 6.33 -2.74
N PHE A 75 10.97 6.06 -2.87
CA PHE A 75 11.75 5.57 -1.73
C PHE A 75 11.73 6.59 -0.60
N PHE A 76 11.60 6.09 0.63
CA PHE A 76 11.63 6.87 1.86
C PHE A 76 10.67 8.07 1.87
N ARG A 77 9.51 7.97 1.20
CA ARG A 77 8.49 9.04 1.14
C ARG A 77 8.19 9.57 2.55
N ASP A 78 8.21 10.89 2.71
CA ASP A 78 8.05 11.66 3.96
C ASP A 78 9.13 11.46 5.04
N GLY A 79 10.07 10.52 4.90
CA GLY A 79 11.21 10.26 5.79
C GLY A 79 10.84 9.74 7.19
N LYS A 80 10.06 10.52 7.95
CA LYS A 80 9.65 10.27 9.34
C LYS A 80 9.08 8.88 9.60
N PRO A 81 8.23 8.29 8.74
CA PRO A 81 7.74 6.93 8.97
C PRO A 81 8.85 5.89 9.15
N PHE A 82 9.94 6.03 8.39
CA PHE A 82 11.10 5.13 8.41
C PHE A 82 12.07 5.44 9.56
N GLU A 83 12.14 6.70 10.01
CA GLU A 83 12.84 7.07 11.24
C GLU A 83 12.14 6.49 12.48
N HIS A 84 10.81 6.54 12.53
CA HIS A 84 10.03 5.87 13.56
C HIS A 84 10.21 4.35 13.49
N LEU A 85 10.13 3.74 12.30
CA LEU A 85 10.37 2.31 12.10
C LEU A 85 11.74 1.88 12.66
N ARG A 86 12.80 2.68 12.41
CA ARG A 86 14.16 2.40 12.91
C ARG A 86 14.22 2.34 14.45
N ARG A 87 13.45 3.18 15.16
CA ARG A 87 13.36 3.16 16.62
C ARG A 87 12.44 2.06 17.15
N LEU A 88 11.36 1.76 16.43
CA LEU A 88 10.34 0.81 16.86
C LEU A 88 10.80 -0.65 16.77
N LEU A 89 11.48 -1.02 15.68
CA LEU A 89 11.82 -2.42 15.40
C LEU A 89 12.69 -3.09 16.48
N PRO A 90 13.75 -2.48 17.04
CA PRO A 90 14.52 -3.11 18.12
C PRO A 90 13.67 -3.41 19.36
N ARG A 91 12.75 -2.51 19.72
CA ARG A 91 11.84 -2.69 20.86
C ARG A 91 10.88 -3.87 20.64
N LEU A 92 10.29 -3.94 19.45
CA LEU A 92 9.44 -5.07 19.05
C LEU A 92 10.26 -6.38 19.02
N ALA A 93 11.48 -6.35 18.48
CA ALA A 93 12.36 -7.51 18.43
C ALA A 93 12.72 -8.06 19.82
N ALA A 94 12.89 -7.19 20.82
CA ALA A 94 13.12 -7.62 22.20
C ALA A 94 11.85 -8.22 22.86
N ALA A 95 10.66 -7.73 22.49
CA ALA A 95 9.40 -8.13 23.10
C ALA A 95 8.83 -9.46 22.56
N ARG A 96 9.27 -9.92 21.39
CA ARG A 96 8.76 -11.16 20.78
C ARG A 96 9.50 -12.40 21.33
N PRO A 97 8.82 -13.55 21.49
CA PRO A 97 9.45 -14.84 21.77
C PRO A 97 10.62 -15.17 20.83
N ALA A 98 11.61 -15.93 21.33
CA ALA A 98 12.72 -16.40 20.51
C ALA A 98 12.22 -17.17 19.27
N GLY A 99 12.81 -16.92 18.11
CA GLY A 99 12.45 -17.57 16.85
C GLY A 99 11.22 -17.00 16.12
N GLN A 100 10.38 -16.18 16.77
CA GLN A 100 9.23 -15.56 16.09
C GLN A 100 9.68 -14.39 15.18
N PRO A 101 9.39 -14.39 13.87
CA PRO A 101 9.76 -13.26 13.02
C PRO A 101 8.93 -12.01 13.34
N LEU A 102 9.50 -10.82 13.08
CA LEU A 102 8.69 -9.61 12.94
C LEU A 102 8.03 -9.59 11.57
N ARG A 103 6.82 -9.06 11.49
CA ARG A 103 6.05 -8.96 10.25
C ARG A 103 5.67 -7.51 9.98
N ILE A 104 6.02 -7.02 8.80
CA ILE A 104 5.66 -5.69 8.29
C ILE A 104 4.72 -5.89 7.10
N TRP A 105 3.65 -5.09 7.03
CA TRP A 105 2.76 -5.04 5.88
C TRP A 105 2.81 -3.65 5.23
N SER A 106 3.19 -3.57 3.96
CA SER A 106 2.97 -2.39 3.11
C SER A 106 1.70 -2.61 2.28
N ALA A 107 0.60 -2.03 2.75
CA ALA A 107 -0.73 -2.08 2.17
C ALA A 107 -0.89 -0.97 1.11
N ALA A 108 -1.23 -1.36 -0.12
CA ALA A 108 -1.13 -0.54 -1.34
C ALA A 108 0.33 -0.16 -1.66
N CYS A 109 1.19 -1.17 -1.79
CA CYS A 109 2.63 -1.00 -1.93
C CYS A 109 3.09 -0.40 -3.26
N SER A 110 2.20 -0.29 -4.26
CA SER A 110 2.51 0.14 -5.62
C SER A 110 3.72 -0.62 -6.17
N SER A 111 4.66 0.05 -6.83
CA SER A 111 5.89 -0.55 -7.38
C SER A 111 6.94 -0.96 -6.33
N GLY A 112 6.58 -0.99 -5.04
CA GLY A 112 7.37 -1.62 -3.97
C GLY A 112 8.39 -0.73 -3.27
N GLN A 113 8.56 0.55 -3.66
CA GLN A 113 9.56 1.44 -3.05
C GLN A 113 9.38 1.58 -1.53
N GLU A 114 8.15 1.61 -1.03
CA GLU A 114 7.87 1.69 0.42
C GLU A 114 8.35 0.44 1.16
N ALA A 115 8.01 -0.75 0.65
CA ALA A 115 8.43 -2.03 1.24
C ALA A 115 9.95 -2.20 1.17
N TYR A 116 10.59 -1.78 0.07
CA TYR A 116 12.05 -1.80 -0.05
C TYR A 116 12.73 -0.77 0.86
N SER A 117 12.14 0.40 1.09
CA SER A 117 12.64 1.34 2.10
C SER A 117 12.58 0.73 3.51
N ALA A 118 11.50 0.02 3.85
CA ALA A 118 11.43 -0.72 5.11
C ALA A 118 12.49 -1.84 5.17
N ALA A 119 12.71 -2.58 4.07
CA ALA A 119 13.74 -3.62 3.97
C ALA A 119 15.16 -3.04 4.18
N MET A 120 15.46 -1.86 3.62
CA MET A 120 16.73 -1.17 3.83
C MET A 120 16.89 -0.73 5.30
N VAL A 121 15.83 -0.25 5.96
CA VAL A 121 15.88 0.05 7.41
C VAL A 121 16.20 -1.19 8.22
N VAL A 122 15.55 -2.32 7.92
CA VAL A 122 15.80 -3.61 8.57
C VAL A 122 17.26 -4.04 8.38
N ALA A 123 17.78 -3.97 7.16
CA ALA A 123 19.16 -4.35 6.86
C ALA A 123 20.18 -3.51 7.64
N GLU A 124 19.96 -2.20 7.77
CA GLU A 124 20.86 -1.31 8.52
C GLU A 124 20.78 -1.48 10.04
N LEU A 125 19.65 -1.97 10.58
CA LEU A 125 19.55 -2.29 12.00
C LEU A 125 20.39 -3.52 12.36
N GLY A 126 20.50 -4.50 11.46
CA GLY A 126 21.40 -5.65 11.61
C GLY A 126 21.36 -6.29 13.01
N ALA A 127 22.48 -6.23 13.73
CA ALA A 127 22.61 -6.81 15.07
C ALA A 127 21.65 -6.21 16.13
N ALA A 128 21.13 -4.98 15.93
CA ALA A 128 20.15 -4.37 16.83
C ALA A 128 18.81 -5.13 16.87
N LEU A 129 18.55 -6.01 15.91
CA LEU A 129 17.40 -6.92 15.91
C LEU A 129 17.67 -8.24 16.64
N GLY A 130 18.87 -8.45 17.20
CA GLY A 130 19.23 -9.66 17.94
C GLY A 130 19.18 -10.93 17.07
N GLY A 131 19.47 -10.82 15.78
CA GLY A 131 19.36 -11.93 14.82
C GLY A 131 17.93 -12.29 14.42
N ARG A 132 16.92 -11.51 14.84
CA ARG A 132 15.53 -11.77 14.50
C ARG A 132 15.25 -11.53 13.01
N ARG A 133 14.59 -12.49 12.38
CA ARG A 133 14.09 -12.36 11.00
C ARG A 133 12.97 -11.32 10.93
N VAL A 134 12.92 -10.57 9.84
CA VAL A 134 11.79 -9.72 9.48
C VAL A 134 11.20 -10.19 8.14
N GLU A 135 9.89 -10.29 8.08
CA GLU A 135 9.12 -10.61 6.89
C GLU A 135 8.34 -9.37 6.46
N ILE A 136 8.46 -8.97 5.19
CA ILE A 136 7.76 -7.80 4.65
C ILE A 136 6.79 -8.27 3.58
N LEU A 137 5.50 -8.10 3.83
CA LEU A 137 4.45 -8.32 2.86
C LEU A 137 4.12 -7.00 2.16
N GLY A 138 4.29 -6.93 0.85
CA GLY A 138 3.73 -5.87 0.01
C GLY A 138 2.47 -6.38 -0.68
N THR A 139 1.37 -5.62 -0.57
CA THR A 139 0.14 -5.93 -1.29
C THR A 139 -0.40 -4.77 -2.07
N ASP A 140 -0.98 -5.05 -3.23
CA ASP A 140 -1.63 -4.06 -4.08
C ASP A 140 -2.80 -4.69 -4.86
N ILE A 141 -3.69 -3.84 -5.37
CA ILE A 141 -4.75 -4.24 -6.30
C ILE A 141 -4.25 -4.21 -7.75
N SER A 142 -3.16 -3.48 -8.05
CA SER A 142 -2.52 -3.52 -9.36
C SER A 142 -1.53 -4.69 -9.45
N ARG A 143 -1.82 -5.63 -10.36
CA ARG A 143 -0.92 -6.74 -10.69
C ARG A 143 0.34 -6.24 -11.40
N GLU A 144 0.20 -5.25 -12.28
CA GLU A 144 1.34 -4.62 -12.96
C GLU A 144 2.34 -4.07 -11.94
N MET A 145 1.85 -3.34 -10.93
CA MET A 145 2.71 -2.78 -9.89
C MET A 145 3.36 -3.86 -9.03
N LEU A 146 2.65 -4.95 -8.74
CA LEU A 146 3.21 -6.09 -8.01
C LEU A 146 4.32 -6.82 -8.79
N GLU A 147 4.19 -6.95 -10.12
CA GLU A 147 5.28 -7.52 -10.92
C GLU A 147 6.51 -6.60 -10.93
N ARG A 148 6.31 -5.28 -11.08
CA ARG A 148 7.41 -4.30 -10.95
C ARG A 148 8.09 -4.39 -9.58
N ALA A 149 7.30 -4.50 -8.51
CA ALA A 149 7.80 -4.65 -7.16
C ALA A 149 8.62 -5.95 -7.01
N ARG A 150 8.14 -7.06 -7.59
CA ARG A 150 8.83 -8.36 -7.59
C ARG A 150 10.16 -8.32 -8.36
N GLU A 151 10.19 -7.66 -9.51
CA GLU A 151 11.43 -7.48 -10.27
C GLU A 151 12.47 -6.66 -9.49
N GLY A 152 11.98 -5.63 -8.78
CA GLY A 152 12.80 -4.71 -7.98
C GLY A 152 13.72 -3.85 -8.84
N ILE A 153 13.30 -3.54 -10.07
CA ILE A 153 14.04 -2.74 -11.05
C ILE A 153 13.43 -1.33 -11.14
N PHE A 154 14.27 -0.32 -11.04
CA PHE A 154 13.88 1.09 -11.03
C PHE A 154 14.70 1.91 -12.03
N THR A 155 14.14 3.02 -12.50
CA THR A 155 14.84 4.02 -13.30
C THR A 155 15.83 4.83 -12.45
N GLN A 156 16.76 5.52 -13.12
CA GLN A 156 17.61 6.54 -12.48
C GLN A 156 16.79 7.57 -11.69
N PHE A 157 15.68 8.04 -12.26
CA PHE A 157 14.82 9.04 -11.62
C PHE A 157 14.19 8.50 -10.33
N GLU A 158 13.65 7.28 -10.36
CA GLU A 158 13.02 6.66 -9.18
C GLU A 158 14.02 6.44 -8.04
N VAL A 159 15.24 5.99 -8.33
CA VAL A 159 16.27 5.80 -7.28
C VAL A 159 16.90 7.10 -6.80
N GLN A 160 16.73 8.21 -7.51
CA GLN A 160 17.17 9.53 -7.03
C GLN A 160 16.07 10.26 -6.23
N ARG A 161 14.82 9.80 -6.34
CA ARG A 161 13.68 10.39 -5.64
C ARG A 161 13.54 9.81 -4.23
N GLY A 162 14.19 10.46 -3.27
CA GLY A 162 14.03 10.21 -1.83
C GLY A 162 14.93 9.12 -1.23
N LEU A 163 15.56 8.28 -2.05
CA LEU A 163 16.52 7.27 -1.58
C LEU A 163 17.85 7.94 -1.18
N PRO A 164 18.31 7.80 0.08
CA PRO A 164 19.60 8.35 0.48
C PRO A 164 20.75 7.70 -0.30
N VAL A 165 21.74 8.49 -0.72
CA VAL A 165 22.87 8.01 -1.54
C VAL A 165 23.63 6.85 -0.90
N GLN A 166 23.78 6.87 0.43
CA GLN A 166 24.42 5.79 1.17
C GLN A 166 23.63 4.47 1.06
N MET A 167 22.29 4.53 1.06
CA MET A 167 21.44 3.36 0.87
C MET A 167 21.48 2.87 -0.57
N LEU A 168 21.46 3.79 -1.55
CA LEU A 168 21.58 3.46 -2.97
C LEU A 168 22.87 2.65 -3.25
N VAL A 169 24.02 3.14 -2.78
CA VAL A 169 25.32 2.49 -3.01
C VAL A 169 25.40 1.12 -2.31
N LYS A 170 24.84 0.98 -1.10
CA LYS A 170 24.89 -0.28 -0.36
C LYS A 170 23.94 -1.33 -0.95
N HIS A 171 22.70 -0.95 -1.20
CA HIS A 171 21.55 -1.86 -1.32
C HIS A 171 20.96 -1.96 -2.73
N VAL A 172 21.52 -1.24 -3.69
CA VAL A 172 21.03 -1.23 -5.07
C VAL A 172 22.23 -1.35 -6.02
N ARG A 173 22.06 -2.08 -7.11
CA ARG A 173 23.09 -2.32 -8.13
C ARG A 173 22.64 -1.74 -9.44
N GLN A 174 23.53 -1.03 -10.12
CA GLN A 174 23.26 -0.53 -11.46
C GLN A 174 23.41 -1.67 -12.48
N GLU A 175 22.38 -1.85 -13.31
CA GLU A 175 22.33 -2.81 -14.43
C GLU A 175 22.04 -2.04 -15.71
N GLY A 176 23.09 -1.64 -16.42
CA GLY A 176 22.99 -0.76 -17.58
C GLY A 176 22.40 0.61 -17.20
N THR A 177 21.22 0.93 -17.74
CA THR A 177 20.49 2.18 -17.46
C THR A 177 19.47 2.05 -16.32
N ARG A 178 19.36 0.87 -15.71
CA ARG A 178 18.40 0.56 -14.65
C ARG A 178 19.12 0.25 -13.34
N TRP A 179 18.35 0.20 -12.26
CA TRP A 179 18.83 -0.04 -10.91
C TRP A 179 18.03 -1.16 -10.28
N ARG A 180 18.70 -2.21 -9.84
CA ARG A 180 18.05 -3.36 -9.20
C ARG A 180 18.35 -3.39 -7.71
N VAL A 181 17.31 -3.59 -6.92
CA VAL A 181 17.44 -3.81 -5.47
C VAL A 181 18.16 -5.12 -5.20
N ALA A 182 19.06 -5.11 -4.21
CA ALA A 182 19.91 -6.24 -3.89
C ALA A 182 19.11 -7.52 -3.55
N PRO A 183 19.58 -8.72 -3.93
CA PRO A 183 18.86 -9.98 -3.72
C PRO A 183 18.43 -10.24 -2.28
N GLU A 184 19.26 -9.87 -1.30
CA GLU A 184 18.99 -10.02 0.12
C GLU A 184 17.78 -9.22 0.60
N LEU A 185 17.57 -8.02 0.06
CA LEU A 185 16.38 -7.22 0.37
C LEU A 185 15.14 -7.81 -0.29
N ARG A 186 15.27 -8.28 -1.55
CA ARG A 186 14.18 -8.95 -2.27
C ARG A 186 13.75 -10.24 -1.58
N ALA A 187 14.68 -10.98 -0.97
CA ALA A 187 14.40 -12.19 -0.20
C ALA A 187 13.63 -11.93 1.10
N MET A 188 13.68 -10.70 1.66
CA MET A 188 12.86 -10.30 2.81
C MET A 188 11.43 -9.89 2.44
N THR A 189 11.19 -9.59 1.15
CA THR A 189 9.89 -9.12 0.65
C THR A 189 9.09 -10.23 -0.02
N ARG A 190 7.78 -10.24 0.22
CA ARG A 190 6.81 -11.06 -0.50
C ARG A 190 5.71 -10.17 -1.07
N TRP A 191 5.26 -10.49 -2.28
CA TRP A 191 4.28 -9.71 -3.02
C TRP A 191 2.99 -10.52 -3.20
N GLN A 192 1.85 -9.92 -2.91
CA GLN A 192 0.55 -10.57 -3.02
C GLN A 192 -0.53 -9.60 -3.51
N PHE A 193 -1.36 -10.05 -4.45
CA PHE A 193 -2.58 -9.31 -4.79
C PHE A 193 -3.51 -9.28 -3.58
N PHE A 194 -3.96 -8.09 -3.18
CA PHE A 194 -4.96 -7.93 -2.13
C PHE A 194 -5.73 -6.64 -2.32
N ASN A 195 -7.05 -6.73 -2.26
CA ASN A 195 -7.92 -5.57 -2.20
C ASN A 195 -8.19 -5.20 -0.75
N LEU A 196 -8.01 -3.93 -0.37
CA LEU A 196 -8.26 -3.47 1.00
C LEU A 196 -9.73 -3.60 1.45
N LEU A 197 -10.64 -3.86 0.50
CA LEU A 197 -12.04 -4.16 0.77
C LEU A 197 -12.32 -5.65 1.06
N ASP A 198 -11.33 -6.53 0.91
CA ASP A 198 -11.47 -7.96 1.16
C ASP A 198 -11.19 -8.31 2.63
N ASP A 199 -11.46 -9.57 2.99
CA ASP A 199 -11.15 -10.10 4.32
C ASP A 199 -9.64 -10.36 4.48
N ALA A 200 -8.98 -9.54 5.31
CA ALA A 200 -7.55 -9.63 5.54
C ALA A 200 -7.15 -10.76 6.50
N ARG A 201 -8.08 -11.48 7.15
CA ARG A 201 -7.75 -12.47 8.21
C ARG A 201 -6.71 -13.51 7.78
N ALA A 202 -6.75 -13.94 6.52
CA ALA A 202 -5.80 -14.90 5.97
C ALA A 202 -4.35 -14.38 5.86
N LEU A 203 -4.13 -13.06 5.93
CA LEU A 203 -2.80 -12.45 5.94
C LEU A 203 -2.09 -12.57 7.31
N GLY A 204 -2.84 -12.87 8.38
CA GLY A 204 -2.34 -12.96 9.76
C GLY A 204 -2.01 -11.59 10.38
N ARG A 205 -1.46 -11.56 11.60
CA ARG A 205 -1.18 -10.28 12.31
C ARG A 205 0.20 -9.70 11.95
N PHE A 206 0.34 -8.39 12.07
CA PHE A 206 1.55 -7.64 11.72
C PHE A 206 2.01 -6.76 12.87
N ASP A 207 3.31 -6.62 13.06
CA ASP A 207 3.87 -5.72 14.06
C ASP A 207 3.86 -4.26 13.58
N VAL A 208 4.04 -4.05 12.28
CA VAL A 208 3.94 -2.73 11.64
C VAL A 208 3.13 -2.82 10.37
N ILE A 209 2.22 -1.87 10.16
CA ILE A 209 1.46 -1.73 8.92
C ILE A 209 1.67 -0.34 8.35
N PHE A 210 2.15 -0.24 7.12
CA PHE A 210 2.08 0.98 6.32
C PHE A 210 0.83 0.90 5.44
N CYS A 211 -0.06 1.89 5.54
CA CYS A 211 -1.21 2.05 4.65
C CYS A 211 -1.30 3.53 4.27
N ARG A 212 -0.40 3.95 3.37
CA ARG A 212 -0.10 5.37 3.15
C ARG A 212 -0.54 5.82 1.76
N ASN A 213 -1.12 7.02 1.71
CA ASN A 213 -1.52 7.70 0.48
C ASN A 213 -2.52 6.91 -0.38
N VAL A 214 -3.37 6.09 0.25
CA VAL A 214 -4.40 5.27 -0.42
C VAL A 214 -5.81 5.59 0.09
N LEU A 215 -5.97 5.89 1.38
CA LEU A 215 -7.26 6.25 1.98
C LEU A 215 -7.78 7.56 1.41
N ILE A 216 -6.92 8.43 0.89
CA ILE A 216 -7.32 9.67 0.19
C ILE A 216 -8.25 9.44 -1.01
N TYR A 217 -8.29 8.22 -1.57
CA TYR A 217 -9.16 7.87 -2.69
C TYR A 217 -10.53 7.34 -2.25
N PHE A 218 -10.73 7.08 -0.96
CA PHE A 218 -11.92 6.42 -0.43
C PHE A 218 -12.91 7.43 0.19
N ASP A 219 -14.19 7.06 0.27
CA ASP A 219 -15.17 7.81 1.07
C ASP A 219 -15.07 7.47 2.57
N ALA A 220 -15.70 8.26 3.42
CA ALA A 220 -15.62 8.09 4.88
C ALA A 220 -16.07 6.69 5.37
N PRO A 221 -17.18 6.09 4.88
CA PRO A 221 -17.55 4.73 5.24
C PRO A 221 -16.48 3.70 4.87
N THR A 222 -15.90 3.80 3.66
CA THR A 222 -14.84 2.89 3.20
C THR A 222 -13.57 3.06 4.02
N LYS A 223 -13.15 4.31 4.31
CA LYS A 223 -12.01 4.57 5.21
C LYS A 223 -12.21 3.93 6.58
N SER A 224 -13.40 4.10 7.17
CA SER A 224 -13.71 3.55 8.49
C SER A 224 -13.60 2.02 8.51
N ARG A 225 -14.12 1.36 7.46
CA ARG A 225 -14.00 -0.10 7.28
C ARG A 225 -12.55 -0.55 7.16
N VAL A 226 -11.76 0.12 6.33
CA VAL A 226 -10.33 -0.22 6.14
C VAL A 226 -9.57 -0.01 7.45
N LEU A 227 -9.75 1.13 8.12
CA LEU A 227 -9.10 1.42 9.40
C LEU A 227 -9.47 0.40 10.50
N ALA A 228 -10.72 -0.05 10.55
CA ALA A 228 -11.15 -1.10 11.46
C ALA A 228 -10.46 -2.44 11.18
N MET A 229 -10.26 -2.77 9.89
CA MET A 229 -9.47 -3.93 9.47
C MET A 229 -8.01 -3.77 9.89
N LEU A 230 -7.36 -2.63 9.60
CA LEU A 230 -5.97 -2.37 10.00
C LEU A 230 -5.78 -2.54 11.52
N ALA A 231 -6.71 -1.99 12.32
CA ALA A 231 -6.70 -2.11 13.77
C ALA A 231 -6.75 -3.57 14.27
N ALA A 232 -7.54 -4.43 13.60
CA ALA A 232 -7.63 -5.84 13.96
C ALA A 232 -6.34 -6.62 13.60
N MET A 233 -5.66 -6.20 12.53
CA MET A 233 -4.49 -6.87 11.96
C MET A 233 -3.18 -6.48 12.65
N VAL A 234 -3.08 -5.28 13.22
CA VAL A 234 -1.85 -4.81 13.90
C VAL A 234 -1.70 -5.43 15.31
N ALA A 235 -0.47 -5.78 15.69
CA ALA A 235 -0.12 -6.24 17.02
C ALA A 235 -0.49 -5.20 18.09
N ALA A 236 -0.80 -5.64 19.32
CA ALA A 236 -1.26 -4.75 20.39
C ALA A 236 -0.22 -3.68 20.78
N ASP A 237 1.06 -3.98 20.61
CA ASP A 237 2.22 -3.10 20.80
C ASP A 237 2.83 -2.61 19.47
N GLY A 238 2.13 -2.86 18.36
CA GLY A 238 2.53 -2.51 17.00
C GLY A 238 2.08 -1.11 16.58
N ALA A 239 2.35 -0.75 15.33
CA ALA A 239 2.02 0.57 14.79
C ALA A 239 1.43 0.51 13.37
N VAL A 240 0.53 1.45 13.08
CA VAL A 240 -0.03 1.73 11.75
C VAL A 240 0.45 3.10 11.30
N HIS A 241 1.12 3.17 10.14
CA HIS A 241 1.55 4.41 9.51
C HIS A 241 0.59 4.79 8.39
N LEU A 242 0.03 5.99 8.46
CA LEU A 242 -0.76 6.61 7.39
C LEU A 242 0.03 7.74 6.71
N GLY A 243 -0.42 8.15 5.53
CA GLY A 243 0.14 9.27 4.77
C GLY A 243 -0.16 10.62 5.42
N GLY A 244 0.63 11.64 5.10
CA GLY A 244 0.55 12.94 5.78
C GLY A 244 -0.79 13.71 5.67
N ALA A 245 -1.65 13.33 4.71
CA ALA A 245 -2.99 13.90 4.50
C ALA A 245 -4.12 13.00 5.05
N GLU A 246 -3.78 11.89 5.72
CA GLU A 246 -4.73 10.88 6.20
C GLU A 246 -4.84 10.93 7.73
N THR A 247 -6.04 10.66 8.24
CA THR A 247 -6.36 10.73 9.67
C THR A 247 -7.32 9.62 10.08
N VAL A 248 -7.33 9.30 11.36
CA VAL A 248 -8.32 8.40 12.00
C VAL A 248 -9.49 9.17 12.64
N LEU A 249 -9.35 10.48 12.80
CA LEU A 249 -10.31 11.32 13.51
C LEU A 249 -11.69 11.28 12.83
N GLY A 250 -12.72 10.95 13.62
CA GLY A 250 -14.09 10.82 13.12
C GLY A 250 -14.34 9.56 12.27
N LEU A 251 -13.37 8.64 12.17
CA LEU A 251 -13.46 7.42 11.37
C LEU A 251 -13.29 6.14 12.21
N THR A 252 -12.49 6.17 13.27
CA THR A 252 -12.32 5.04 14.19
C THR A 252 -11.83 5.51 15.56
N ASP A 253 -12.19 4.76 16.61
CA ASP A 253 -11.68 4.87 17.97
C ASP A 253 -10.68 3.76 18.33
N ARG A 254 -10.49 2.78 17.43
CA ARG A 254 -9.62 1.61 17.65
C ARG A 254 -8.14 1.89 17.38
N LEU A 255 -7.84 2.99 16.71
CA LEU A 255 -6.48 3.47 16.44
C LEU A 255 -6.36 4.88 17.00
N VAL A 256 -5.36 5.09 17.84
CA VAL A 256 -5.09 6.39 18.48
C VAL A 256 -3.74 6.93 18.01
N PRO A 257 -3.57 8.26 17.87
CA PRO A 257 -2.28 8.83 17.49
C PRO A 257 -1.18 8.44 18.46
N ALA A 258 -0.04 7.97 17.94
CA ALA A 258 1.14 7.72 18.73
C ALA A 258 1.77 9.05 19.19
N ALA A 259 2.14 9.14 20.47
CA ALA A 259 2.63 10.37 21.07
C ALA A 259 3.90 10.87 20.39
N GLY A 260 3.89 12.10 19.86
CA GLY A 260 5.04 12.71 19.18
C GLY A 260 5.30 12.23 17.74
N GLU A 261 4.54 11.25 17.25
CA GLU A 261 4.77 10.61 15.96
C GLU A 261 3.66 10.93 14.96
N ARG A 262 3.82 12.04 14.22
CA ARG A 262 2.80 12.46 13.24
C ARG A 262 2.57 11.40 12.17
N GLY A 263 1.31 11.00 11.97
CA GLY A 263 0.92 10.00 10.97
C GLY A 263 1.13 8.55 11.43
N VAL A 264 1.52 8.34 12.68
CA VAL A 264 1.65 7.01 13.29
C VAL A 264 0.51 6.83 14.29
N TYR A 265 -0.08 5.64 14.28
CA TYR A 265 -1.20 5.27 15.13
C TYR A 265 -0.95 3.92 15.78
N GLU A 266 -1.41 3.76 17.01
CA GLU A 266 -1.29 2.53 17.80
C GLU A 266 -2.70 2.00 18.09
N PRO A 267 -2.86 0.69 18.36
CA PRO A 267 -4.13 0.15 18.83
C PRO A 267 -4.57 0.86 20.11
N ALA A 268 -5.84 1.24 20.19
CA ALA A 268 -6.40 1.70 21.44
C ALA A 268 -6.28 0.60 22.49
N GLN A 269 -5.64 0.90 23.63
CA GLN A 269 -5.61 -0.04 24.73
C GLN A 269 -7.03 -0.20 25.27
N PRO A 270 -7.48 -1.44 25.56
CA PRO A 270 -8.74 -1.63 26.26
C PRO A 270 -8.66 -0.83 27.56
N ALA A 271 -9.64 0.05 27.79
CA ALA A 271 -9.73 0.78 29.05
C ALA A 271 -9.57 -0.23 30.18
N ALA A 272 -8.55 -0.05 31.02
CA ALA A 272 -8.38 -0.86 32.21
C ALA A 272 -9.72 -0.79 32.93
N ARG A 273 -10.43 -1.93 33.01
CA ARG A 273 -11.64 -2.01 33.82
C ARG A 273 -11.20 -1.63 35.23
N ALA A 274 -11.53 -0.42 35.65
CA ALA A 274 -11.40 -0.02 37.04
C ALA A 274 -12.31 -0.99 37.81
N GLY A 275 -11.68 -1.99 38.42
CA GLY A 275 -12.28 -2.84 39.44
C GLY A 275 -12.14 -2.17 40.80
#